data_AF-A0ABD5XJR6-F1
#
_entry.id   AF-A0ABD5XJR6-F1
#
_cell.length_a   1.000
_cell.length_b   1.000
_cell.length_c   1.000
_cell.angle_alpha   90.00
_cell.angle_beta   90.00
_cell.angle_gamma   90.00
#
_symmetry.space_group_name_H-M   'P 1'
#
loop_
_entity.id
_entity.type
_entity.pdbx_description
1 polymer ?
#
loop_
_entity_poly.entity_id
_entity_poly.type
_entity_poly.pdbx_seq_one_letter_code
_entity_poly.pdbx_strand_id
1 'polypeptide(L)'
;MAATATALGVTGLAGCTGGGGNGSGGSEGGSSLTPDVPSGTSETVETKYWREWETIDADEPPLDYSATAGAVLDPVPLEFSSEDDPWMREHALMVQRGLDALGIETQLNDRPLNQLYAQSWDTKGLEAILSMSTHGPDPQRGLDPNPLLMRRTETSLSNYDNYYHPDLQEVLTQQSRATDRTEREELVAEAQRIFSEDVGALITLFPDVITAVNTERWSGYVQTPGNGPTKDSFVWSEVNLQPQTDDGTYIKGVTTSMNSLNLPWAAGGAEAKRLTFIYDGLFDATPDLEVVPALATGGGFVDDTTVELSLREGVEWHDGEPFTAEDVKFTVELYKEHSSTSQTPFYEPIESVEVLGDHEVRFNLTGPDAAFMTQRVVRSVIIPKHKWEDVENPSQHNPESPVGTGPFSYENWEQGTRFEVSKNEGHWMFDDDWRADVLGDQATTGEGVDRVIWINVGNIDSMIGSLQGGEIDAIGTTLSNSQADRAASTAGVEKMTSGNFAPLDTKLMFSCPLVRDKEFRVALAKSVDTEGFAADVLQDRATVPNGENPISDLTPWHTSDTTHYEFDIDGAKSNLERAGYTWDDDGNLRFPNGDAWAAFVERIQPGNMHQRRDELGQADFS
;
A
#
# COMPACT_ATOMS: atom_id res chain seq x y z
N MET A 1 22.39 -20.80 12.70
CA MET A 1 23.61 -21.29 13.38
C MET A 1 24.41 -20.07 13.86
N ALA A 2 24.89 -20.08 15.12
CA ALA A 2 25.76 -19.09 15.78
C ALA A 2 25.25 -17.63 15.96
N ALA A 3 24.71 -17.38 17.16
CA ALA A 3 24.40 -16.05 17.69
C ALA A 3 25.69 -15.24 17.95
N THR A 4 25.72 -14.00 17.46
CA THR A 4 26.59 -12.94 17.97
C THR A 4 25.72 -11.79 18.45
N ALA A 5 25.51 -11.75 19.75
CA ALA A 5 24.85 -10.66 20.45
C ALA A 5 25.78 -9.44 20.45
N THR A 6 25.32 -8.34 19.85
CA THR A 6 25.93 -7.03 20.03
C THR A 6 24.93 -6.19 20.81
N ALA A 7 25.23 -5.97 22.08
CA ALA A 7 24.42 -5.16 22.98
C ALA A 7 24.50 -3.69 22.56
N LEU A 8 23.36 -3.09 22.23
CA LEU A 8 23.16 -1.64 22.20
C LEU A 8 22.34 -1.26 23.44
N GLY A 9 22.87 -0.29 24.18
CA GLY A 9 22.43 0.08 25.52
C GLY A 9 21.05 0.73 25.52
N VAL A 10 20.16 0.13 26.29
CA VAL A 10 18.93 0.74 26.77
C VAL A 10 19.30 1.74 27.86
N THR A 11 19.26 3.04 27.56
CA THR A 11 19.18 4.06 28.62
C THR A 11 17.75 4.13 29.11
N GLY A 12 17.45 3.28 30.09
CA GLY A 12 16.21 3.34 30.85
C GLY A 12 16.13 4.63 31.66
N LEU A 13 15.03 5.35 31.52
CA LEU A 13 14.60 6.41 32.43
C LEU A 13 14.25 5.78 33.78
N ALA A 14 15.21 5.82 34.71
CA ALA A 14 15.00 5.38 36.08
C ALA A 14 14.37 6.51 36.91
N GLY A 15 13.17 6.24 37.44
CA GLY A 15 12.56 7.05 38.49
C GLY A 15 13.36 7.00 39.78
N CYS A 16 13.40 8.12 40.49
CA CYS A 16 13.77 8.19 41.90
C CYS A 16 12.98 9.30 42.59
N THR A 17 12.13 8.89 43.53
CA THR A 17 11.51 9.71 44.56
C THR A 17 12.52 10.01 45.67
N GLY A 18 12.51 11.23 46.25
CA GLY A 18 13.30 11.56 47.44
C GLY A 18 13.44 13.06 47.69
N GLY A 19 12.64 13.60 48.61
CA GLY A 19 12.45 15.05 48.82
C GLY A 19 13.61 15.84 49.46
N GLY A 20 13.52 17.17 49.33
CA GLY A 20 14.10 18.13 50.28
C GLY A 20 14.59 19.47 49.71
N GLY A 21 13.76 20.52 49.82
CA GLY A 21 14.22 21.86 50.25
C GLY A 21 14.55 22.95 49.20
N ASN A 22 13.63 23.91 49.09
CA ASN A 22 13.77 25.37 48.88
C ASN A 22 14.76 25.95 47.84
N GLY A 23 14.22 26.78 46.93
CA GLY A 23 14.97 27.92 46.36
C GLY A 23 14.52 28.41 44.99
N SER A 24 13.56 29.32 44.99
CA SER A 24 13.07 30.19 43.89
C SER A 24 14.06 30.63 42.81
N GLY A 25 13.57 30.68 41.56
CA GLY A 25 14.13 31.47 40.46
C GLY A 25 13.38 31.19 39.16
N GLY A 26 12.26 31.89 38.95
CA GLY A 26 11.33 31.65 37.84
C GLY A 26 11.80 32.15 36.48
N SER A 27 11.31 31.45 35.46
CA SER A 27 10.93 32.00 34.17
C SER A 27 9.49 31.54 33.91
N GLU A 28 8.53 32.38 34.28
CA GLU A 28 7.11 32.23 33.92
C GLU A 28 6.92 32.70 32.48
N GLY A 29 6.27 31.88 31.66
CA GLY A 29 5.91 32.19 30.28
C GLY A 29 5.45 30.92 29.57
N GLY A 30 4.17 30.60 29.71
CA GLY A 30 3.54 29.37 29.25
C GLY A 30 2.60 28.82 30.32
N SER A 31 1.61 29.60 30.75
CA SER A 31 0.61 29.10 31.69
C SER A 31 -0.26 28.07 30.96
N SER A 32 -0.20 26.80 31.36
CA SER A 32 -1.35 25.92 31.18
C SER A 32 -2.53 26.58 31.89
N LEU A 33 -3.70 26.61 31.25
CA LEU A 33 -4.92 26.91 32.00
C LEU A 33 -5.05 25.83 33.08
N THR A 34 -5.32 26.23 34.32
CA THR A 34 -5.65 25.25 35.36
C THR A 34 -6.84 24.43 34.86
N PRO A 35 -6.76 23.09 34.86
CA PRO A 35 -7.90 22.25 34.53
C PRO A 35 -9.12 22.67 35.36
N ASP A 36 -10.22 22.96 34.68
CA ASP A 36 -11.51 23.29 35.30
C ASP A 36 -12.53 22.35 34.68
N VAL A 37 -12.76 21.20 35.31
CA VAL A 37 -13.58 20.12 34.73
C VAL A 37 -14.82 19.86 35.57
N PRO A 38 -15.99 19.53 34.95
CA PRO A 38 -17.19 19.21 35.69
C PRO A 38 -16.99 18.03 36.66
N SER A 39 -17.64 18.09 37.82
CA SER A 39 -17.57 17.04 38.84
C SER A 39 -17.84 15.64 38.26
N GLY A 40 -16.89 14.72 38.43
CA GLY A 40 -16.97 13.36 37.91
C GLY A 40 -16.28 13.14 36.55
N THR A 41 -15.73 14.20 35.95
CA THR A 41 -14.89 14.13 34.75
C THR A 41 -13.42 14.12 35.14
N SER A 42 -12.60 13.26 34.52
CA SER A 42 -11.14 13.26 34.75
C SER A 42 -10.49 14.47 34.10
N GLU A 43 -9.49 15.08 34.75
CA GLU A 43 -8.70 16.20 34.18
C GLU A 43 -7.80 15.74 33.03
N THR A 44 -7.39 14.47 33.06
CA THR A 44 -6.56 13.82 32.04
C THR A 44 -7.27 12.58 31.53
N VAL A 45 -7.23 12.36 30.22
CA VAL A 45 -7.65 11.12 29.59
C VAL A 45 -6.45 10.41 29.00
N GLU A 46 -6.44 9.10 29.14
CA GLU A 46 -5.46 8.19 28.56
C GLU A 46 -6.20 7.21 27.66
N THR A 47 -5.64 6.91 26.50
CA THR A 47 -6.25 6.04 25.50
C THR A 47 -5.33 4.89 25.14
N LYS A 48 -5.92 3.71 24.90
CA LYS A 48 -5.21 2.48 24.55
C LYS A 48 -5.54 2.02 23.12
N TYR A 49 -4.81 1.00 22.69
CA TYR A 49 -5.07 0.24 21.46
C TYR A 49 -6.53 -0.25 21.36
N TRP A 50 -7.07 -0.34 20.14
CA TRP A 50 -8.50 -0.56 19.93
C TRP A 50 -9.02 -1.95 20.32
N ARG A 51 -8.17 -2.98 20.25
CA ARG A 51 -8.49 -4.32 20.77
C ARG A 51 -8.58 -4.39 22.30
N GLU A 52 -8.23 -3.32 23.00
CA GLU A 52 -8.26 -3.22 24.47
C GLU A 52 -9.25 -2.16 24.98
N TRP A 53 -10.21 -1.76 24.14
CA TRP A 53 -11.20 -0.71 24.40
C TRP A 53 -12.11 -0.93 25.63
N GLU A 54 -11.91 -1.98 26.42
CA GLU A 54 -12.69 -2.25 27.63
C GLU A 54 -12.25 -1.49 28.90
N THR A 55 -11.18 -0.67 28.91
CA THR A 55 -10.84 0.09 30.15
C THR A 55 -10.29 1.51 29.93
N ILE A 56 -10.99 2.50 30.48
CA ILE A 56 -10.36 3.65 31.16
C ILE A 56 -10.04 3.16 32.59
N ASP A 57 -8.93 2.43 32.79
CA ASP A 57 -8.43 2.07 34.12
C ASP A 57 -6.92 1.73 34.14
N ALA A 58 -6.29 1.94 35.31
CA ALA A 58 -4.95 2.51 35.52
C ALA A 58 -3.80 1.55 35.92
N ASP A 59 -3.92 0.24 35.74
CA ASP A 59 -2.87 -0.70 36.19
C ASP A 59 -2.23 -1.51 35.03
N GLU A 60 -1.18 -0.90 34.43
CA GLU A 60 -0.08 -1.41 33.56
C GLU A 60 -0.39 -2.43 32.43
N PRO A 61 -0.44 -1.97 31.16
CA PRO A 61 0.61 -2.23 30.15
C PRO A 61 0.92 -0.95 29.30
N PRO A 62 1.80 -0.92 28.26
CA PRO A 62 2.37 0.33 27.75
C PRO A 62 1.32 1.18 27.03
N LEU A 63 1.15 2.44 27.46
CA LEU A 63 0.27 3.45 26.87
C LEU A 63 1.11 4.63 26.39
N ASP A 64 0.86 5.09 25.16
CA ASP A 64 1.71 6.10 24.50
C ASP A 64 1.09 7.51 24.42
N TYR A 65 -0.22 7.71 24.69
CA TYR A 65 -0.91 9.00 24.49
C TYR A 65 -1.84 9.43 25.63
N SER A 66 -1.77 10.70 26.01
CA SER A 66 -2.67 11.34 26.97
C SER A 66 -3.11 12.72 26.47
N ALA A 67 -4.24 13.21 26.98
CA ALA A 67 -4.70 14.58 26.78
C ALA A 67 -5.16 15.16 28.12
N THR A 68 -4.85 16.43 28.38
CA THR A 68 -5.22 17.13 29.63
C THR A 68 -6.02 18.38 29.30
N ALA A 69 -7.08 18.63 30.07
CA ALA A 69 -7.96 19.77 29.89
C ALA A 69 -7.18 21.10 29.88
N GLY A 70 -7.40 21.93 28.85
CA GLY A 70 -6.77 23.25 28.69
C GLY A 70 -5.26 23.26 28.41
N ALA A 71 -4.61 22.09 28.32
CA ALA A 71 -3.21 21.97 27.99
C ALA A 71 -2.96 22.36 26.52
N VAL A 72 -1.81 22.98 26.25
CA VAL A 72 -1.31 23.15 24.88
C VAL A 72 -1.00 21.76 24.32
N LEU A 73 -1.30 21.52 23.05
CA LEU A 73 -0.96 20.27 22.39
C LEU A 73 0.56 20.09 22.32
N ASP A 74 1.02 18.89 22.66
CA ASP A 74 2.42 18.51 22.41
C ASP A 74 2.70 18.47 20.90
N PRO A 75 3.96 18.66 20.46
CA PRO A 75 4.34 18.53 19.07
C PRO A 75 3.92 17.16 18.51
N VAL A 76 3.25 17.16 17.36
CA VAL A 76 2.76 15.95 16.70
C VAL A 76 3.91 15.28 15.94
N PRO A 77 4.34 14.06 16.30
CA PRO A 77 5.32 13.32 15.52
C PRO A 77 4.69 12.86 14.19
N LEU A 78 5.39 13.17 13.10
CA LEU A 78 5.03 12.75 11.75
C LEU A 78 6.22 12.00 11.15
N GLU A 79 6.03 10.70 10.95
CA GLU A 79 7.00 9.81 10.32
C GLU A 79 6.72 9.66 8.82
N PHE A 80 7.76 9.73 8.00
CA PHE A 80 7.65 9.49 6.56
C PHE A 80 8.92 8.84 6.02
N SER A 81 8.87 8.29 4.79
CA SER A 81 10.06 7.80 4.09
C SER A 81 10.22 8.47 2.75
N SER A 82 11.37 9.08 2.50
CA SER A 82 11.74 9.68 1.21
C SER A 82 12.51 8.75 0.27
N GLU A 83 12.76 7.49 0.66
CA GLU A 83 13.60 6.55 -0.08
C GLU A 83 13.03 6.17 -1.47
N ASP A 84 11.72 5.94 -1.54
CA ASP A 84 11.06 5.45 -2.77
C ASP A 84 10.45 6.57 -3.62
N ASP A 85 9.97 7.64 -3.00
CA ASP A 85 9.28 8.75 -3.67
C ASP A 85 9.88 10.10 -3.26
N PRO A 86 10.53 10.85 -4.18
CA PRO A 86 11.24 12.08 -3.84
C PRO A 86 10.33 13.23 -3.39
N TRP A 87 9.00 13.12 -3.57
CA TRP A 87 8.02 14.11 -3.13
C TRP A 87 7.42 13.83 -1.75
N MET A 88 7.81 12.72 -1.08
CA MET A 88 7.27 12.38 0.24
C MET A 88 7.60 13.44 1.30
N ARG A 89 8.77 14.06 1.20
CA ARG A 89 9.15 15.15 2.10
C ARG A 89 8.24 16.37 1.90
N GLU A 90 7.96 16.73 0.67
CA GLU A 90 7.09 17.85 0.32
C GLU A 90 5.64 17.58 0.72
N HIS A 91 5.19 16.31 0.65
CA HIS A 91 3.92 15.87 1.19
C HIS A 91 3.85 16.06 2.71
N ALA A 92 4.89 15.62 3.43
CA ALA A 92 5.01 15.84 4.88
C ALA A 92 5.00 17.34 5.24
N LEU A 93 5.68 18.17 4.45
CA LEU A 93 5.69 19.64 4.62
C LEU A 93 4.33 20.28 4.31
N MET A 94 3.54 19.74 3.38
CA MET A 94 2.17 20.21 3.15
C MET A 94 1.30 19.98 4.38
N VAL A 95 1.33 18.76 4.94
CA VAL A 95 0.55 18.44 6.15
C VAL A 95 1.03 19.25 7.35
N GLN A 96 2.35 19.42 7.53
CA GLN A 96 2.91 20.29 8.56
C GLN A 96 2.39 21.73 8.43
N ARG A 97 2.33 22.32 7.23
CA ARG A 97 1.79 23.68 7.03
C ARG A 97 0.32 23.79 7.44
N GLY A 98 -0.48 22.74 7.19
CA GLY A 98 -1.86 22.67 7.65
C GLY A 98 -1.96 22.67 9.18
N LEU A 99 -1.18 21.81 9.83
CA LEU A 99 -1.09 21.73 11.30
C LEU A 99 -0.58 23.05 11.92
N ASP A 100 0.48 23.63 11.38
CA ASP A 100 1.03 24.92 11.81
C ASP A 100 -0.05 26.02 11.71
N ALA A 101 -0.85 26.02 10.64
CA ALA A 101 -1.93 26.99 10.47
C ALA A 101 -3.02 26.83 11.55
N LEU A 102 -3.23 25.61 12.07
CA LEU A 102 -4.11 25.32 13.20
C LEU A 102 -3.45 25.58 14.57
N GLY A 103 -2.17 25.96 14.62
CA GLY A 103 -1.43 26.19 15.86
C GLY A 103 -0.85 24.92 16.46
N ILE A 104 -0.55 23.90 15.65
CA ILE A 104 -0.03 22.61 16.10
C ILE A 104 1.39 22.42 15.57
N GLU A 105 2.37 22.37 16.47
CA GLU A 105 3.75 22.07 16.12
C GLU A 105 3.88 20.62 15.62
N THR A 106 4.72 20.39 14.60
CA THR A 106 4.95 19.04 14.04
C THR A 106 6.43 18.67 14.08
N GLN A 107 6.74 17.46 14.55
CA GLN A 107 8.10 16.89 14.50
C GLN A 107 8.23 15.94 13.30
N LEU A 108 8.90 16.41 12.25
CA LEU A 108 9.15 15.62 11.05
C LEU A 108 10.30 14.62 11.22
N ASN A 109 10.02 13.34 11.00
CA ASN A 109 10.97 12.24 11.15
C ASN A 109 11.05 11.42 9.84
N ASP A 110 12.11 11.65 9.06
CA ASP A 110 12.40 10.87 7.84
C ASP A 110 13.10 9.56 8.22
N ARG A 111 12.48 8.42 7.90
CA ARG A 111 12.97 7.08 8.26
C ARG A 111 13.05 6.17 7.04
N PRO A 112 14.02 5.24 6.99
CA PRO A 112 14.06 4.20 5.98
C PRO A 112 12.75 3.39 5.94
N LEU A 113 12.26 3.06 4.75
CA LEU A 113 10.95 2.43 4.57
C LEU A 113 10.86 1.07 5.26
N ASN A 114 11.95 0.31 5.24
CA ASN A 114 12.04 -0.98 5.92
C ASN A 114 11.91 -0.85 7.45
N GLN A 115 12.33 0.26 8.06
CA GLN A 115 12.16 0.49 9.49
C GLN A 115 10.69 0.80 9.81
N LEU A 116 10.03 1.63 9.01
CA LEU A 116 8.61 1.92 9.18
C LEU A 116 7.77 0.64 9.10
N TYR A 117 8.03 -0.21 8.09
CA TYR A 117 7.32 -1.49 8.00
C TYR A 117 7.64 -2.42 9.16
N ALA A 118 8.91 -2.60 9.52
CA ALA A 118 9.29 -3.49 10.62
C ALA A 118 8.66 -3.05 11.95
N GLN A 119 8.65 -1.74 12.21
CA GLN A 119 7.99 -1.12 13.36
C GLN A 119 6.48 -1.40 13.35
N SER A 120 5.81 -1.23 12.22
CA SER A 120 4.38 -1.52 12.10
C SER A 120 4.03 -2.98 12.42
N TRP A 121 4.89 -3.92 12.03
CA TRP A 121 4.69 -5.34 12.32
C TRP A 121 4.99 -5.71 13.78
N ASP A 122 6.06 -5.16 14.37
CA ASP A 122 6.50 -5.49 15.73
C ASP A 122 5.57 -4.89 16.79
N THR A 123 5.26 -3.60 16.64
CA THR A 123 4.40 -2.85 17.58
C THR A 123 2.91 -3.16 17.38
N LYS A 124 2.55 -3.78 16.25
CA LYS A 124 1.17 -3.95 15.79
C LYS A 124 0.44 -2.60 15.68
N GLY A 125 1.16 -1.51 15.41
CA GLY A 125 0.61 -0.15 15.32
C GLY A 125 1.62 0.85 14.71
N LEU A 126 1.34 2.14 14.79
CA LEU A 126 2.30 3.22 14.49
C LEU A 126 2.87 3.79 15.79
N GLU A 127 4.16 4.13 15.84
CA GLU A 127 4.71 4.87 17.01
C GLU A 127 4.45 6.38 16.89
N ALA A 128 4.26 6.90 15.68
CA ALA A 128 3.92 8.29 15.45
C ALA A 128 2.41 8.50 15.32
N ILE A 129 1.95 9.71 15.68
CA ILE A 129 0.55 10.12 15.53
C ILE A 129 0.17 10.15 14.05
N LEU A 130 1.09 10.63 13.21
CA LEU A 130 0.94 10.66 11.76
C LEU A 130 2.04 9.83 11.11
N SER A 131 1.68 9.01 10.13
CA SER A 131 2.64 8.23 9.36
C SER A 131 2.32 8.26 7.87
N MET A 132 3.34 8.41 7.06
CA MET A 132 3.26 8.46 5.61
C MET A 132 4.17 7.38 5.03
N SER A 133 3.57 6.45 4.29
CA SER A 133 4.31 5.43 3.57
C SER A 133 3.62 5.17 2.25
N THR A 134 4.43 5.03 1.21
CA THR A 134 3.94 4.84 -0.15
C THR A 134 3.43 3.41 -0.29
N HIS A 135 2.27 3.24 -0.90
CA HIS A 135 1.82 1.90 -1.27
C HIS A 135 2.53 1.38 -2.52
N GLY A 136 3.27 2.22 -3.24
CA GLY A 136 4.00 1.88 -4.45
C GLY A 136 3.07 1.56 -5.63
N PRO A 137 3.52 1.73 -6.87
CA PRO A 137 2.73 1.43 -8.06
C PRO A 137 2.56 -0.11 -8.20
N ASP A 138 1.32 -0.59 -8.12
CA ASP A 138 0.92 -1.99 -8.36
C ASP A 138 -0.48 -2.05 -9.02
N PRO A 139 -0.60 -2.56 -10.24
CA PRO A 139 -1.90 -2.66 -10.91
C PRO A 139 -2.89 -3.62 -10.25
N GLN A 140 -2.43 -4.60 -9.44
CA GLN A 140 -3.35 -5.48 -8.71
C GLN A 140 -4.26 -4.71 -7.73
N ARG A 141 -3.86 -3.50 -7.32
CA ARG A 141 -4.70 -2.62 -6.48
C ARG A 141 -5.89 -2.00 -7.21
N GLY A 142 -5.84 -1.93 -8.54
CA GLY A 142 -6.99 -1.51 -9.34
C GLY A 142 -8.01 -2.64 -9.51
N LEU A 143 -7.56 -3.90 -9.50
CA LEU A 143 -8.35 -5.07 -9.84
C LEU A 143 -9.41 -5.41 -8.79
N ASP A 144 -9.11 -5.18 -7.51
CA ASP A 144 -10.01 -5.44 -6.39
C ASP A 144 -9.80 -4.35 -5.31
N PRO A 145 -10.85 -3.91 -4.60
CA PRO A 145 -10.72 -2.86 -3.59
C PRO A 145 -10.11 -3.38 -2.27
N ASN A 146 -10.02 -4.71 -2.08
CA ASN A 146 -9.57 -5.30 -0.81
C ASN A 146 -8.19 -4.84 -0.33
N PRO A 147 -7.15 -4.69 -1.17
CA PRO A 147 -5.86 -4.17 -0.74
C PRO A 147 -5.92 -2.80 -0.06
N LEU A 148 -6.95 -2.01 -0.37
CA LEU A 148 -7.15 -0.65 0.14
C LEU A 148 -8.20 -0.59 1.26
N LEU A 149 -9.27 -1.38 1.17
CA LEU A 149 -10.37 -1.35 2.14
C LEU A 149 -10.24 -2.41 3.25
N MET A 150 -9.87 -3.65 2.93
CA MET A 150 -9.85 -4.74 3.92
C MET A 150 -8.72 -4.62 4.93
N ARG A 151 -7.72 -3.78 4.69
CA ARG A 151 -6.76 -3.37 5.72
C ARG A 151 -7.40 -2.62 6.90
N ARG A 152 -8.63 -2.12 6.75
CA ARG A 152 -9.39 -1.42 7.79
C ARG A 152 -10.26 -2.35 8.63
N THR A 153 -10.21 -3.66 8.38
CA THR A 153 -10.93 -4.60 9.24
C THR A 153 -10.23 -4.77 10.58
N GLU A 154 -11.03 -5.07 11.59
CA GLU A 154 -10.57 -5.30 12.96
C GLU A 154 -9.59 -6.48 13.07
N THR A 155 -9.74 -7.51 12.23
CA THR A 155 -8.85 -8.68 12.26
C THR A 155 -7.55 -8.47 11.48
N SER A 156 -7.48 -7.45 10.62
CA SER A 156 -6.32 -7.22 9.76
C SER A 156 -5.09 -6.81 10.57
N LEU A 157 -3.97 -7.49 10.30
CA LEU A 157 -2.66 -7.08 10.81
C LEU A 157 -2.10 -5.85 10.08
N SER A 158 -2.73 -5.44 8.97
CA SER A 158 -2.36 -4.23 8.22
C SER A 158 -3.12 -2.98 8.65
N ASN A 159 -3.97 -3.07 9.68
CA ASN A 159 -4.66 -1.95 10.30
C ASN A 159 -3.73 -1.22 11.29
N TYR A 160 -2.61 -0.68 10.78
CA TYR A 160 -1.55 -0.11 11.62
C TYR A 160 -1.99 1.16 12.35
N ASP A 161 -2.96 1.88 11.79
CA ASP A 161 -3.49 3.15 12.29
C ASP A 161 -4.60 2.99 13.34
N ASN A 162 -4.98 1.76 13.70
CA ASN A 162 -5.98 1.47 14.73
C ASN A 162 -7.36 2.02 14.42
N TYR A 163 -7.64 2.21 13.13
CA TYR A 163 -8.92 2.69 12.67
C TYR A 163 -9.99 1.59 12.81
N TYR A 164 -11.15 1.98 13.32
CA TYR A 164 -12.30 1.09 13.45
C TYR A 164 -13.54 1.94 13.33
N HIS A 165 -14.50 1.52 12.51
CA HIS A 165 -15.84 2.12 12.42
C HIS A 165 -16.85 0.99 12.32
N PRO A 166 -17.88 0.92 13.20
CA PRO A 166 -18.77 -0.25 13.29
C PRO A 166 -19.51 -0.53 11.98
N ASP A 167 -20.11 0.49 11.38
CA ASP A 167 -20.85 0.32 10.11
C ASP A 167 -19.92 -0.09 8.96
N LEU A 168 -18.71 0.47 8.91
CA LEU A 168 -17.69 0.03 7.96
C LEU A 168 -17.30 -1.44 8.18
N GLN A 169 -17.17 -1.92 9.42
CA GLN A 169 -16.86 -3.34 9.68
C GLN A 169 -17.94 -4.26 9.12
N GLU A 170 -19.21 -3.89 9.29
CA GLU A 170 -20.33 -4.65 8.74
C GLU A 170 -20.27 -4.68 7.22
N VAL A 171 -20.11 -3.51 6.57
CA VAL A 171 -20.03 -3.39 5.12
C VAL A 171 -18.82 -4.14 4.54
N LEU A 172 -17.64 -4.04 5.18
CA LEU A 172 -16.43 -4.76 4.77
C LEU A 172 -16.59 -6.28 4.90
N THR A 173 -17.28 -6.74 5.94
CA THR A 173 -17.60 -8.16 6.13
C THR A 173 -18.54 -8.65 5.04
N GLN A 174 -19.56 -7.87 4.69
CA GLN A 174 -20.52 -8.23 3.64
C GLN A 174 -19.84 -8.23 2.27
N GLN A 175 -19.11 -7.17 1.91
CA GLN A 175 -18.49 -7.06 0.58
C GLN A 175 -17.42 -8.14 0.34
N SER A 176 -16.69 -8.56 1.39
CA SER A 176 -15.67 -9.61 1.23
C SER A 176 -16.26 -10.99 0.97
N ARG A 177 -17.58 -11.17 1.16
CA ARG A 177 -18.31 -12.42 0.98
C ARG A 177 -19.32 -12.36 -0.17
N ALA A 178 -19.58 -11.19 -0.72
CA ALA A 178 -20.54 -10.96 -1.79
C ALA A 178 -19.99 -11.48 -3.13
N THR A 179 -20.45 -12.67 -3.55
CA THR A 179 -20.08 -13.28 -4.84
C THR A 179 -20.81 -12.66 -6.03
N ASP A 180 -21.94 -11.97 -5.80
CA ASP A 180 -22.59 -11.14 -6.80
C ASP A 180 -21.86 -9.80 -6.97
N ARG A 181 -21.50 -9.48 -8.22
CA ARG A 181 -20.71 -8.29 -8.54
C ARG A 181 -21.45 -6.98 -8.26
N THR A 182 -22.75 -6.91 -8.58
CA THR A 182 -23.52 -5.66 -8.43
C THR A 182 -23.76 -5.36 -6.95
N GLU A 183 -24.12 -6.38 -6.17
CA GLU A 183 -24.23 -6.27 -4.71
C GLU A 183 -22.90 -5.81 -4.09
N ARG A 184 -21.77 -6.41 -4.51
CA ARG A 184 -20.45 -6.04 -4.00
C ARG A 184 -20.08 -4.59 -4.36
N GLU A 185 -20.38 -4.13 -5.57
CA GLU A 185 -20.14 -2.74 -5.98
C GLU A 185 -20.90 -1.73 -5.10
N GLU A 186 -22.17 -2.00 -4.76
CA GLU A 186 -22.96 -1.15 -3.85
C GLU A 186 -22.34 -1.09 -2.45
N LEU A 187 -21.90 -2.23 -1.91
CA LEU A 187 -21.24 -2.30 -0.61
C LEU A 187 -19.88 -1.60 -0.62
N VAL A 188 -19.10 -1.74 -1.69
CA VAL A 188 -17.81 -1.07 -1.86
C VAL A 188 -17.98 0.45 -1.98
N ALA A 189 -19.04 0.91 -2.64
CA ALA A 189 -19.39 2.34 -2.69
C ALA A 189 -19.77 2.86 -1.29
N GLU A 190 -20.55 2.10 -0.52
CA GLU A 190 -20.90 2.48 0.85
C GLU A 190 -19.66 2.52 1.77
N ALA A 191 -18.74 1.57 1.63
CA ALA A 191 -17.48 1.59 2.39
C ALA A 191 -16.67 2.87 2.11
N GLN A 192 -16.63 3.33 0.86
CA GLN A 192 -15.97 4.58 0.47
C GLN A 192 -16.67 5.80 1.08
N ARG A 193 -18.02 5.85 1.09
CA ARG A 193 -18.79 6.93 1.75
C ARG A 193 -18.45 7.05 3.22
N ILE A 194 -18.57 5.94 3.96
CA ILE A 194 -18.31 5.90 5.41
C ILE A 194 -16.87 6.33 5.70
N PHE A 195 -15.90 5.76 4.98
CA PHE A 195 -14.48 6.08 5.19
C PHE A 195 -14.16 7.56 4.91
N SER A 196 -14.73 8.11 3.83
CA SER A 196 -14.50 9.50 3.45
C SER A 196 -15.16 10.49 4.40
N GLU A 197 -16.39 10.21 4.82
CA GLU A 197 -17.13 11.05 5.77
C GLU A 197 -16.45 11.08 7.15
N ASP A 198 -15.92 9.94 7.60
CA ASP A 198 -15.28 9.81 8.89
C ASP A 198 -13.83 10.35 8.94
N VAL A 199 -13.26 10.66 7.76
CA VAL A 199 -11.84 11.01 7.60
C VAL A 199 -10.96 9.90 8.19
N GLY A 200 -11.14 8.67 7.70
CA GLY A 200 -10.39 7.50 8.18
C GLY A 200 -8.87 7.58 7.93
N ALA A 201 -8.45 8.39 6.95
CA ALA A 201 -7.09 8.83 6.69
C ALA A 201 -7.16 10.13 5.88
N LEU A 202 -6.02 10.81 5.68
CA LEU A 202 -5.94 11.86 4.66
C LEU A 202 -5.48 11.23 3.34
N ILE A 203 -6.39 11.00 2.40
CA ILE A 203 -6.09 10.53 1.05
C ILE A 203 -5.81 11.77 0.19
N THR A 204 -4.53 12.05 -0.03
CA THR A 204 -4.11 13.33 -0.61
C THR A 204 -4.27 13.37 -2.13
N LEU A 205 -3.74 12.36 -2.83
CA LEU A 205 -3.75 12.28 -4.31
C LEU A 205 -3.28 10.91 -4.81
N PHE A 206 -3.47 10.65 -6.10
CA PHE A 206 -2.90 9.53 -6.83
C PHE A 206 -1.78 10.05 -7.75
N PRO A 207 -0.49 9.85 -7.41
CA PRO A 207 0.61 10.38 -8.22
C PRO A 207 0.84 9.52 -9.46
N ASP A 208 1.00 10.15 -10.61
CA ASP A 208 1.28 9.48 -11.88
C ASP A 208 2.61 8.72 -11.83
N VAL A 209 2.66 7.63 -12.60
CA VAL A 209 3.88 6.89 -12.91
C VAL A 209 4.49 7.49 -14.18
N ILE A 210 5.65 8.14 -14.04
CA ILE A 210 6.39 8.75 -15.15
C ILE A 210 7.67 7.98 -15.39
N THR A 211 7.89 7.49 -16.61
CA THR A 211 9.10 6.75 -16.99
C THR A 211 9.66 7.29 -18.31
N ALA A 212 10.80 6.74 -18.75
CA ALA A 212 11.36 7.07 -20.07
C ALA A 212 11.90 5.83 -20.76
N VAL A 213 11.75 5.78 -22.08
CA VAL A 213 11.99 4.61 -22.92
C VAL A 213 12.67 4.97 -24.24
N ASN A 214 13.41 4.03 -24.83
CA ASN A 214 14.03 4.14 -26.13
C ASN A 214 13.09 3.61 -27.23
N THR A 215 12.37 4.52 -27.89
CA THR A 215 11.44 4.21 -28.98
C THR A 215 12.13 4.07 -30.34
N GLU A 216 13.43 4.38 -30.45
CA GLU A 216 14.21 4.07 -31.66
C GLU A 216 14.59 2.59 -31.73
N ARG A 217 14.87 1.96 -30.58
CA ARG A 217 15.24 0.54 -30.50
C ARG A 217 14.05 -0.39 -30.33
N TRP A 218 12.97 0.09 -29.72
CA TRP A 218 11.85 -0.74 -29.31
C TRP A 218 10.50 -0.09 -29.65
N SER A 219 9.52 -0.92 -29.96
CA SER A 219 8.11 -0.54 -30.08
C SER A 219 7.24 -1.51 -29.28
N GLY A 220 5.95 -1.22 -29.09
CA GLY A 220 5.06 -2.11 -28.34
C GLY A 220 5.10 -1.93 -26.82
N TYR A 221 5.53 -0.78 -26.32
CA TYR A 221 5.41 -0.43 -24.91
C TYR A 221 3.93 -0.37 -24.49
N VAL A 222 3.56 -1.08 -23.43
CA VAL A 222 2.18 -1.18 -22.95
C VAL A 222 1.97 -0.20 -21.79
N GLN A 223 1.07 0.76 -21.95
CA GLN A 223 0.65 1.64 -20.85
C GLN A 223 -0.24 0.85 -19.89
N THR A 224 0.19 0.75 -18.64
CA THR A 224 -0.55 0.09 -17.56
C THR A 224 -0.60 1.02 -16.36
N PRO A 225 -1.78 1.50 -15.92
CA PRO A 225 -1.85 2.35 -14.74
C PRO A 225 -1.27 1.64 -13.50
N GLY A 226 -0.60 2.38 -12.63
CA GLY A 226 0.11 1.82 -11.48
C GLY A 226 1.33 0.96 -11.85
N ASN A 227 1.77 0.92 -13.09
CA ASN A 227 3.04 0.29 -13.50
C ASN A 227 3.79 1.13 -14.54
N GLY A 228 3.07 1.91 -15.34
CA GLY A 228 3.64 2.45 -16.57
C GLY A 228 4.15 1.33 -17.50
N PRO A 229 4.86 1.69 -18.57
CA PRO A 229 5.38 0.72 -19.52
C PRO A 229 6.66 0.02 -19.10
N THR A 230 7.27 0.38 -17.97
CA THR A 230 8.61 -0.11 -17.63
C THR A 230 8.77 -0.62 -16.21
N LYS A 231 7.82 -0.42 -15.28
CA LYS A 231 7.94 -1.05 -13.95
C LYS A 231 7.72 -2.56 -14.08
N ASP A 232 8.30 -3.28 -13.12
CA ASP A 232 8.36 -4.74 -13.10
C ASP A 232 7.08 -5.39 -12.56
N SER A 233 6.04 -4.63 -12.18
CA SER A 233 4.90 -5.24 -11.50
C SER A 233 4.07 -6.09 -12.46
N PHE A 234 3.98 -5.78 -13.74
CA PHE A 234 3.26 -6.54 -14.78
C PHE A 234 4.20 -6.82 -15.97
N VAL A 235 3.98 -7.92 -16.70
CA VAL A 235 4.88 -8.42 -17.77
C VAL A 235 4.52 -7.94 -19.18
N TRP A 236 3.41 -7.22 -19.33
CA TRP A 236 2.78 -6.96 -20.64
C TRP A 236 3.66 -6.21 -21.63
N SER A 237 4.47 -5.25 -21.18
CA SER A 237 5.43 -4.60 -22.06
C SER A 237 6.42 -5.63 -22.60
N GLU A 238 7.08 -6.39 -21.74
CA GLU A 238 8.14 -7.31 -22.15
C GLU A 238 7.65 -8.42 -23.11
N VAL A 239 6.42 -8.91 -22.97
CA VAL A 239 5.85 -9.86 -23.96
C VAL A 239 5.36 -9.17 -25.24
N ASN A 240 5.11 -7.87 -25.20
CA ASN A 240 4.59 -7.12 -26.34
C ASN A 240 5.67 -6.42 -27.19
N LEU A 241 6.82 -6.14 -26.58
CA LEU A 241 7.93 -5.40 -27.15
C LEU A 241 8.44 -6.03 -28.44
N GLN A 242 8.65 -5.20 -29.47
CA GLN A 242 9.22 -5.59 -30.75
C GLN A 242 10.52 -4.83 -31.01
N PRO A 243 11.63 -5.53 -31.31
CA PRO A 243 12.89 -4.87 -31.63
C PRO A 243 12.79 -4.18 -32.99
N GLN A 244 13.32 -2.96 -33.07
CA GLN A 244 13.46 -2.20 -34.33
C GLN A 244 14.86 -2.32 -34.95
N THR A 245 15.70 -3.15 -34.34
CA THR A 245 17.07 -3.46 -34.76
C THR A 245 17.30 -4.98 -34.71
N ASP A 246 18.44 -5.46 -35.22
CA ASP A 246 18.78 -6.89 -35.16
C ASP A 246 19.17 -7.37 -33.74
N ASP A 247 19.19 -6.49 -32.73
CA ASP A 247 19.46 -6.83 -31.33
C ASP A 247 18.16 -6.96 -30.54
N GLY A 248 17.76 -8.20 -30.24
CA GLY A 248 16.58 -8.55 -29.44
C GLY A 248 16.80 -8.52 -27.92
N THR A 249 17.91 -7.97 -27.41
CA THR A 249 18.13 -7.82 -25.96
C THR A 249 17.57 -6.49 -25.46
N TYR A 250 16.55 -6.53 -24.60
CA TYR A 250 15.99 -5.36 -23.92
C TYR A 250 16.66 -5.14 -22.57
N ILE A 251 17.23 -3.95 -22.35
CA ILE A 251 17.99 -3.64 -21.13
C ILE A 251 17.28 -2.54 -20.34
N LYS A 252 16.93 -2.85 -19.09
CA LYS A 252 16.27 -1.93 -18.16
C LYS A 252 17.19 -1.50 -17.02
N GLY A 253 17.31 -0.20 -16.82
CA GLY A 253 18.00 0.38 -15.66
C GLY A 253 17.09 0.37 -14.43
N VAL A 254 17.59 -0.13 -13.31
CA VAL A 254 16.90 -0.16 -12.01
C VAL A 254 17.81 0.32 -10.89
N THR A 255 17.25 0.78 -9.77
CA THR A 255 18.03 1.22 -8.59
C THR A 255 18.03 0.21 -7.45
N THR A 256 17.22 -0.84 -7.55
CA THR A 256 17.04 -1.86 -6.51
C THR A 256 17.48 -3.22 -7.01
N SER A 257 18.18 -3.97 -6.17
CA SER A 257 18.62 -5.34 -6.44
C SER A 257 17.75 -6.36 -5.71
N MET A 258 17.69 -7.56 -6.26
CA MET A 258 17.17 -8.74 -5.55
C MET A 258 18.22 -9.26 -4.56
N ASN A 259 17.77 -10.01 -3.56
CA ASN A 259 18.56 -10.69 -2.54
C ASN A 259 18.34 -12.21 -2.54
N SER A 260 17.29 -12.69 -3.21
CA SER A 260 16.93 -14.11 -3.28
C SER A 260 16.31 -14.45 -4.64
N LEU A 261 16.38 -15.73 -5.03
CA LEU A 261 15.65 -16.34 -6.13
C LEU A 261 14.46 -17.20 -5.64
N ASN A 262 14.27 -17.31 -4.33
CA ASN A 262 13.12 -17.96 -3.73
C ASN A 262 11.92 -17.01 -3.70
N LEU A 263 11.20 -16.92 -4.83
CA LEU A 263 9.99 -16.12 -4.94
C LEU A 263 8.91 -16.54 -3.92
N PRO A 264 8.60 -17.84 -3.72
CA PRO A 264 7.53 -18.23 -2.82
C PRO A 264 7.68 -17.77 -1.37
N TRP A 265 8.90 -17.54 -0.88
CA TRP A 265 9.18 -16.97 0.46
C TRP A 265 9.88 -15.61 0.42
N ALA A 266 9.83 -14.89 -0.71
CA ALA A 266 10.39 -13.55 -0.81
C ALA A 266 9.56 -12.55 0.01
N ALA A 267 10.22 -11.60 0.67
CA ALA A 267 9.56 -10.55 1.48
C ALA A 267 8.88 -9.44 0.63
N GLY A 268 8.64 -9.68 -0.66
CA GLY A 268 8.15 -8.68 -1.62
C GLY A 268 9.27 -7.99 -2.40
N GLY A 269 9.08 -6.71 -2.74
CA GLY A 269 10.13 -5.88 -3.33
C GLY A 269 10.48 -6.21 -4.78
N ALA A 270 11.78 -6.23 -5.11
CA ALA A 270 12.26 -6.46 -6.46
C ALA A 270 12.07 -7.93 -6.91
N GLU A 271 12.19 -8.86 -5.98
CA GLU A 271 12.01 -10.30 -6.18
C GLU A 271 10.59 -10.61 -6.66
N ALA A 272 9.58 -10.11 -5.94
CA ALA A 272 8.18 -10.33 -6.25
C ALA A 272 7.73 -9.71 -7.59
N LYS A 273 8.52 -8.79 -8.14
CA LYS A 273 8.24 -8.15 -9.43
C LYS A 273 8.98 -8.82 -10.59
N ARG A 274 10.27 -9.16 -10.41
CA ARG A 274 11.10 -9.72 -11.48
C ARG A 274 10.98 -11.22 -11.61
N LEU A 275 10.90 -11.95 -10.49
CA LEU A 275 10.80 -13.40 -10.54
C LEU A 275 9.43 -13.87 -11.05
N THR A 276 8.38 -13.07 -10.93
CA THR A 276 7.07 -13.38 -11.54
C THR A 276 7.08 -13.38 -13.07
N PHE A 277 8.19 -13.03 -13.72
CA PHE A 277 8.37 -13.22 -15.16
C PHE A 277 8.69 -14.68 -15.49
N ILE A 278 9.16 -15.43 -14.49
CA ILE A 278 9.51 -16.86 -14.56
C ILE A 278 8.31 -17.75 -14.23
N TYR A 279 7.34 -17.27 -13.46
CA TYR A 279 6.20 -18.06 -12.99
C TYR A 279 4.88 -17.48 -13.50
N ASP A 280 3.93 -18.33 -13.85
CA ASP A 280 2.54 -17.90 -14.08
C ASP A 280 1.67 -18.13 -12.85
N GLY A 281 0.59 -17.35 -12.78
CA GLY A 281 -0.57 -17.66 -11.96
C GLY A 281 -1.62 -18.50 -12.70
N LEU A 282 -2.68 -18.85 -11.99
CA LEU A 282 -3.84 -19.51 -12.59
C LEU A 282 -4.56 -18.55 -13.54
N PHE A 283 -4.71 -17.30 -13.14
CA PHE A 283 -5.15 -16.21 -14.00
C PHE A 283 -4.13 -15.08 -13.99
N ASP A 284 -4.24 -14.16 -14.95
CA ASP A 284 -3.53 -12.88 -14.98
C ASP A 284 -4.55 -11.74 -15.10
N ALA A 285 -4.09 -10.49 -15.14
CA ALA A 285 -4.93 -9.32 -15.35
C ALA A 285 -4.37 -8.44 -16.46
N THR A 286 -5.24 -7.96 -17.34
CA THR A 286 -4.86 -7.01 -18.41
C THR A 286 -4.46 -5.65 -17.83
N PRO A 287 -3.80 -4.78 -18.62
CA PRO A 287 -3.58 -3.39 -18.25
C PRO A 287 -4.85 -2.63 -17.84
N ASP A 288 -6.00 -3.03 -18.39
CA ASP A 288 -7.32 -2.43 -18.16
C ASP A 288 -8.10 -3.11 -17.02
N LEU A 289 -7.42 -3.92 -16.20
CA LEU A 289 -7.95 -4.59 -15.01
C LEU A 289 -8.98 -5.70 -15.31
N GLU A 290 -8.88 -6.36 -16.46
CA GLU A 290 -9.70 -7.53 -16.77
C GLU A 290 -8.96 -8.82 -16.38
N VAL A 291 -9.62 -9.72 -15.66
CA VAL A 291 -9.04 -11.04 -15.34
C VAL A 291 -9.02 -11.89 -16.62
N VAL A 292 -7.85 -12.40 -17.00
CA VAL A 292 -7.65 -13.18 -18.22
C VAL A 292 -7.03 -14.56 -17.94
N PRO A 293 -7.30 -15.55 -18.81
CA PRO A 293 -6.69 -16.87 -18.72
C PRO A 293 -5.16 -16.87 -18.66
N ALA A 294 -4.59 -17.66 -17.75
CA ALA A 294 -3.16 -17.98 -17.71
C ALA A 294 -2.97 -19.51 -17.70
N LEU A 295 -2.53 -20.09 -16.57
CA LEU A 295 -2.48 -21.55 -16.40
C LEU A 295 -3.88 -22.17 -16.31
N ALA A 296 -4.88 -21.42 -15.85
CA ALA A 296 -6.28 -21.78 -15.95
C ALA A 296 -6.91 -21.12 -17.18
N THR A 297 -7.66 -21.89 -17.96
CA THR A 297 -8.36 -21.43 -19.17
C THR A 297 -9.81 -21.07 -18.91
N GLY A 298 -10.34 -21.39 -17.74
CA GLY A 298 -11.71 -21.08 -17.36
C GLY A 298 -12.12 -21.76 -16.05
N GLY A 299 -13.41 -21.65 -15.74
CA GLY A 299 -13.98 -22.11 -14.48
C GLY A 299 -14.37 -20.95 -13.55
N GLY A 300 -14.75 -21.27 -12.33
CA GLY A 300 -15.20 -20.31 -11.33
C GLY A 300 -15.96 -20.97 -10.19
N PHE A 301 -16.69 -20.15 -9.44
CA PHE A 301 -17.55 -20.63 -8.35
C PHE A 301 -18.68 -21.52 -8.88
N VAL A 302 -18.80 -22.72 -8.31
CA VAL A 302 -19.95 -23.61 -8.52
C VAL A 302 -20.98 -23.49 -7.40
N ASP A 303 -20.54 -23.02 -6.24
CA ASP A 303 -21.33 -22.51 -5.11
C ASP A 303 -20.48 -21.47 -4.32
N ASP A 304 -20.98 -20.95 -3.21
CA ASP A 304 -20.30 -19.87 -2.46
C ASP A 304 -18.92 -20.26 -1.90
N THR A 305 -18.60 -21.55 -1.81
CA THR A 305 -17.38 -22.07 -1.16
C THR A 305 -16.58 -23.02 -2.05
N THR A 306 -17.03 -23.30 -3.27
CA THR A 306 -16.39 -24.27 -4.15
C THR A 306 -16.06 -23.61 -5.49
N VAL A 307 -14.80 -23.68 -5.90
CA VAL A 307 -14.31 -23.14 -7.18
C VAL A 307 -13.70 -24.28 -8.00
N GLU A 308 -14.15 -24.45 -9.23
CA GLU A 308 -13.61 -25.43 -10.18
C GLU A 308 -12.95 -24.71 -11.34
N LEU A 309 -11.69 -25.05 -11.63
CA LEU A 309 -10.92 -24.46 -12.73
C LEU A 309 -10.46 -25.54 -13.71
N SER A 310 -10.57 -25.21 -15.00
CA SER A 310 -9.94 -25.96 -16.09
C SER A 310 -8.54 -25.41 -16.34
N LEU A 311 -7.54 -26.28 -16.39
CA LEU A 311 -6.14 -25.91 -16.61
C LEU A 311 -5.79 -26.03 -18.10
N ARG A 312 -4.83 -25.21 -18.53
CA ARG A 312 -4.28 -25.21 -19.87
C ARG A 312 -3.55 -26.52 -20.13
N GLU A 313 -3.90 -27.17 -21.22
CA GLU A 313 -3.23 -28.39 -21.67
C GLU A 313 -1.92 -28.08 -22.40
N GLY A 314 -0.95 -29.00 -22.33
CA GLY A 314 0.30 -28.90 -23.09
C GLY A 314 1.29 -27.86 -22.58
N VAL A 315 1.09 -27.34 -21.36
CA VAL A 315 2.07 -26.46 -20.70
C VAL A 315 3.22 -27.32 -20.17
N GLU A 316 4.45 -26.86 -20.41
CA GLU A 316 5.66 -27.44 -19.86
C GLU A 316 6.31 -26.43 -18.91
N TRP A 317 6.90 -26.93 -17.84
CA TRP A 317 7.88 -26.18 -17.04
C TRP A 317 9.11 -25.87 -17.91
N HIS A 318 9.90 -24.87 -17.54
CA HIS A 318 11.10 -24.48 -18.30
C HIS A 318 12.15 -25.59 -18.46
N ASP A 319 12.07 -26.66 -17.67
CA ASP A 319 12.92 -27.84 -17.79
C ASP A 319 12.31 -29.00 -18.60
N GLY A 320 11.13 -28.80 -19.18
CA GLY A 320 10.44 -29.72 -20.09
C GLY A 320 9.51 -30.74 -19.40
N GLU A 321 9.41 -30.74 -18.07
CA GLU A 321 8.40 -31.55 -17.39
C GLU A 321 7.00 -30.95 -17.59
N PRO A 322 5.94 -31.76 -17.73
CA PRO A 322 4.59 -31.26 -17.95
C PRO A 322 4.01 -30.60 -16.69
N PHE A 323 3.31 -29.48 -16.87
CA PHE A 323 2.49 -28.87 -15.81
C PHE A 323 1.14 -29.59 -15.69
N THR A 324 0.72 -29.89 -14.45
CA THR A 324 -0.55 -30.58 -14.17
C THR A 324 -1.27 -30.04 -12.93
N ALA A 325 -2.52 -30.46 -12.71
CA ALA A 325 -3.28 -30.16 -11.51
C ALA A 325 -2.59 -30.60 -10.20
N GLU A 326 -1.70 -31.59 -10.25
CA GLU A 326 -0.89 -32.01 -9.09
C GLU A 326 0.08 -30.91 -8.62
N ASP A 327 0.59 -30.07 -9.52
CA ASP A 327 1.46 -28.94 -9.16
C ASP A 327 0.68 -27.84 -8.42
N VAL A 328 -0.55 -27.58 -8.84
CA VAL A 328 -1.45 -26.61 -8.20
C VAL A 328 -1.79 -27.06 -6.78
N LYS A 329 -2.19 -28.32 -6.63
CA LYS A 329 -2.47 -28.91 -5.32
C LYS A 329 -1.23 -28.88 -4.42
N PHE A 330 -0.09 -29.35 -4.94
CA PHE A 330 1.17 -29.37 -4.20
C PHE A 330 1.57 -27.97 -3.73
N THR A 331 1.46 -26.95 -4.61
CA THR A 331 1.77 -25.56 -4.29
C THR A 331 1.00 -25.08 -3.07
N VAL A 332 -0.33 -25.25 -3.07
CA VAL A 332 -1.19 -24.80 -1.97
C VAL A 332 -0.87 -25.55 -0.68
N GLU A 333 -0.69 -26.87 -0.75
CA GLU A 333 -0.35 -27.70 0.41
C GLU A 333 1.00 -27.31 1.01
N LEU A 334 2.03 -27.10 0.18
CA LEU A 334 3.36 -26.70 0.62
C LEU A 334 3.34 -25.33 1.30
N TYR A 335 2.62 -24.35 0.74
CA TYR A 335 2.53 -23.03 1.34
C TYR A 335 1.82 -23.06 2.70
N LYS A 336 0.77 -23.88 2.84
CA LYS A 336 0.07 -24.10 4.10
C LYS A 336 0.97 -24.78 5.13
N GLU A 337 1.67 -25.85 4.75
CA GLU A 337 2.56 -26.62 5.64
C GLU A 337 3.71 -25.76 6.18
N HIS A 338 4.31 -24.93 5.31
CA HIS A 338 5.50 -24.14 5.65
C HIS A 338 5.21 -22.65 5.89
N SER A 339 3.95 -22.26 5.98
CA SER A 339 3.50 -20.89 6.33
C SER A 339 4.19 -19.81 5.49
N SER A 340 4.06 -19.87 4.16
CA SER A 340 4.58 -18.81 3.31
C SER A 340 3.86 -17.47 3.57
N THR A 341 4.52 -16.54 4.27
CA THR A 341 3.90 -15.25 4.62
C THR A 341 3.51 -14.44 3.38
N SER A 342 4.35 -14.45 2.34
CA SER A 342 4.09 -13.76 1.07
C SER A 342 2.93 -14.36 0.27
N GLN A 343 2.68 -15.66 0.42
CA GLN A 343 1.61 -16.37 -0.30
C GLN A 343 0.36 -16.60 0.57
N THR A 344 0.34 -16.11 1.81
CA THR A 344 -0.80 -16.24 2.74
C THR A 344 -2.12 -15.77 2.10
N PRO A 345 -2.16 -14.62 1.39
CA PRO A 345 -3.39 -14.20 0.73
C PRO A 345 -3.92 -15.22 -0.28
N PHE A 346 -3.11 -16.09 -0.89
CA PHE A 346 -3.57 -17.11 -1.82
C PHE A 346 -4.10 -18.36 -1.10
N TYR A 347 -3.33 -18.92 -0.17
CA TYR A 347 -3.66 -20.25 0.38
C TYR A 347 -4.56 -20.24 1.62
N GLU A 348 -4.59 -19.15 2.39
CA GLU A 348 -5.32 -19.11 3.67
C GLU A 348 -6.82 -19.34 3.50
N PRO A 349 -7.51 -18.76 2.48
CA PRO A 349 -8.93 -19.00 2.27
C PRO A 349 -9.25 -20.44 1.85
N ILE A 350 -8.27 -21.21 1.36
CA ILE A 350 -8.47 -22.55 0.80
C ILE A 350 -8.44 -23.59 1.92
N GLU A 351 -9.54 -24.32 2.12
CA GLU A 351 -9.60 -25.47 3.02
C GLU A 351 -8.85 -26.67 2.41
N SER A 352 -9.17 -27.04 1.17
CA SER A 352 -8.55 -28.18 0.47
C SER A 352 -8.55 -28.00 -1.05
N VAL A 353 -7.69 -28.77 -1.73
CA VAL A 353 -7.58 -28.81 -3.19
C VAL A 353 -7.75 -30.26 -3.67
N GLU A 354 -8.71 -30.48 -4.56
CA GLU A 354 -8.99 -31.77 -5.19
C GLU A 354 -8.53 -31.76 -6.65
N VAL A 355 -7.82 -32.82 -7.06
CA VAL A 355 -7.48 -33.08 -8.46
C VAL A 355 -8.63 -33.90 -9.07
N LEU A 356 -9.38 -33.29 -9.99
CA LEU A 356 -10.51 -33.95 -10.67
C LEU A 356 -10.08 -34.64 -11.98
N GLY A 357 -8.90 -34.25 -12.49
CA GLY A 357 -8.18 -34.84 -13.61
C GLY A 357 -6.86 -34.10 -13.83
N ASP A 358 -6.06 -34.51 -14.80
CA ASP A 358 -4.73 -33.93 -15.05
C ASP A 358 -4.77 -32.40 -15.30
N HIS A 359 -5.90 -31.91 -15.82
CA HIS A 359 -6.12 -30.50 -16.15
C HIS A 359 -7.41 -29.93 -15.51
N GLU A 360 -7.82 -30.46 -14.36
CA GLU A 360 -9.01 -29.97 -13.66
C GLU A 360 -8.79 -30.00 -12.15
N VAL A 361 -9.00 -28.85 -11.50
CA VAL A 361 -8.77 -28.67 -10.06
C VAL A 361 -10.00 -28.04 -9.41
N ARG A 362 -10.34 -28.52 -8.21
CA ARG A 362 -11.36 -27.93 -7.35
C ARG A 362 -10.74 -27.41 -6.06
N PHE A 363 -11.01 -26.14 -5.76
CA PHE A 363 -10.72 -25.52 -4.47
C PHE A 363 -11.98 -25.54 -3.61
N ASN A 364 -11.85 -26.07 -2.40
CA ASN A 364 -12.87 -25.92 -1.35
C ASN A 364 -12.39 -24.81 -0.41
N LEU A 365 -13.18 -23.77 -0.22
CA LEU A 365 -12.85 -22.59 0.59
C LEU A 365 -13.39 -22.74 2.00
N THR A 366 -12.68 -22.14 2.97
CA THR A 366 -13.10 -22.07 4.38
C THR A 366 -14.37 -21.24 4.60
N GLY A 367 -14.72 -20.40 3.63
CA GLY A 367 -15.93 -19.59 3.57
C GLY A 367 -15.98 -18.82 2.24
N PRO A 368 -17.06 -18.07 1.98
CA PRO A 368 -17.15 -17.23 0.79
C PRO A 368 -16.04 -16.18 0.77
N ASP A 369 -15.36 -16.05 -0.37
CA ASP A 369 -14.31 -15.05 -0.61
C ASP A 369 -14.54 -14.39 -1.98
N ALA A 370 -15.13 -13.20 -1.95
CA ALA A 370 -15.46 -12.44 -3.15
C ALA A 370 -14.22 -12.04 -3.98
N ALA A 371 -13.04 -12.03 -3.38
CA ALA A 371 -11.80 -11.71 -4.06
C ALA A 371 -11.06 -12.96 -4.57
N PHE A 372 -11.65 -14.16 -4.47
CA PHE A 372 -11.00 -15.40 -4.90
C PHE A 372 -10.52 -15.31 -6.34
N MET A 373 -11.42 -14.96 -7.26
CA MET A 373 -11.14 -14.89 -8.70
C MET A 373 -10.39 -13.63 -9.13
N THR A 374 -10.39 -12.56 -8.33
CA THR A 374 -9.80 -11.26 -8.69
C THR A 374 -8.47 -10.97 -7.98
N GLN A 375 -8.12 -11.71 -6.93
CA GLN A 375 -6.87 -11.51 -6.18
C GLN A 375 -6.21 -12.83 -5.82
N ARG A 376 -6.97 -13.82 -5.33
CA ARG A 376 -6.36 -15.03 -4.73
C ARG A 376 -5.69 -15.91 -5.78
N VAL A 377 -6.29 -16.06 -6.96
CA VAL A 377 -5.75 -16.92 -8.04
C VAL A 377 -5.08 -16.14 -9.18
N VAL A 378 -5.14 -14.81 -9.14
CA VAL A 378 -4.53 -13.93 -10.14
C VAL A 378 -3.06 -13.73 -9.79
N ARG A 379 -2.16 -14.16 -10.67
CA ARG A 379 -0.69 -14.01 -10.52
C ARG A 379 -0.11 -14.62 -9.24
N SER A 380 -0.84 -15.52 -8.59
CA SER A 380 -0.35 -16.32 -7.47
C SER A 380 0.65 -17.35 -7.95
N VAL A 381 1.76 -17.52 -7.24
CA VAL A 381 2.90 -18.27 -7.73
C VAL A 381 2.64 -19.76 -7.64
N ILE A 382 2.53 -20.45 -8.79
CA ILE A 382 2.51 -21.90 -8.87
C ILE A 382 3.94 -22.44 -9.02
N ILE A 383 4.29 -23.47 -8.25
CA ILE A 383 5.64 -24.03 -8.20
C ILE A 383 5.68 -25.49 -8.68
N PRO A 384 6.81 -25.92 -9.28
CA PRO A 384 6.95 -27.28 -9.80
C PRO A 384 7.11 -28.29 -8.67
N LYS A 385 6.18 -29.25 -8.56
CA LYS A 385 6.25 -30.30 -7.54
C LYS A 385 7.58 -31.04 -7.56
N HIS A 386 8.07 -31.41 -8.74
CA HIS A 386 9.32 -32.16 -8.94
C HIS A 386 10.59 -31.41 -8.53
N LYS A 387 10.55 -30.10 -8.27
CA LYS A 387 11.69 -29.33 -7.73
C LYS A 387 11.61 -29.10 -6.23
N TRP A 388 10.41 -29.14 -5.67
CA TRP A 388 10.14 -28.67 -4.32
C TRP A 388 9.73 -29.80 -3.36
N GLU A 389 9.30 -30.97 -3.86
CA GLU A 389 8.81 -32.07 -3.00
C GLU A 389 9.86 -32.64 -2.05
N ASP A 390 11.14 -32.62 -2.45
CA ASP A 390 12.27 -33.10 -1.64
C ASP A 390 12.97 -31.98 -0.84
N VAL A 391 12.43 -30.75 -0.86
CA VAL A 391 13.03 -29.61 -0.16
C VAL A 391 12.60 -29.59 1.29
N GLU A 392 13.48 -30.04 2.20
CA GLU A 392 13.17 -30.11 3.64
C GLU A 392 12.84 -28.76 4.29
N ASN A 393 13.46 -27.68 3.81
CA ASN A 393 13.29 -26.32 4.37
C ASN A 393 12.99 -25.30 3.27
N PRO A 394 11.76 -25.27 2.72
CA PRO A 394 11.41 -24.42 1.59
C PRO A 394 11.63 -22.92 1.84
N SER A 395 11.44 -22.44 3.07
CA SER A 395 11.68 -21.03 3.43
C SER A 395 13.15 -20.60 3.43
N GLN A 396 14.08 -21.57 3.52
CA GLN A 396 15.53 -21.33 3.45
C GLN A 396 16.15 -21.82 2.15
N HIS A 397 15.35 -22.46 1.28
CA HIS A 397 15.77 -22.87 -0.04
C HIS A 397 16.04 -21.62 -0.88
N ASN A 398 17.08 -21.64 -1.71
CA ASN A 398 17.29 -20.63 -2.72
C ASN A 398 17.69 -21.35 -4.01
N PRO A 399 16.79 -21.46 -5.00
CA PRO A 399 17.07 -22.22 -6.20
C PRO A 399 18.23 -21.59 -6.98
N GLU A 400 19.20 -22.39 -7.40
CA GLU A 400 20.32 -21.92 -8.24
C GLU A 400 19.85 -21.52 -9.65
N SER A 401 18.79 -22.14 -10.12
CA SER A 401 18.14 -21.85 -11.40
C SER A 401 16.63 -22.08 -11.23
N PRO A 402 15.87 -21.01 -10.93
CA PRO A 402 14.42 -21.05 -10.86
C PRO A 402 13.82 -21.68 -12.11
N VAL A 403 12.88 -22.61 -11.91
CA VAL A 403 12.10 -23.24 -12.97
C VAL A 403 10.65 -22.83 -12.74
N GLY A 404 10.04 -22.25 -13.77
CA GLY A 404 8.63 -21.89 -13.77
C GLY A 404 7.95 -22.26 -15.09
N THR A 405 6.76 -21.72 -15.34
CA THR A 405 6.02 -21.87 -16.61
C THR A 405 5.98 -20.59 -17.43
N GLY A 406 6.45 -19.48 -16.85
CA GLY A 406 6.24 -18.12 -17.34
C GLY A 406 6.81 -17.82 -18.72
N PRO A 407 6.51 -16.63 -19.27
CA PRO A 407 7.00 -16.18 -20.57
C PRO A 407 8.53 -16.04 -20.64
N PHE A 408 9.23 -16.00 -19.51
CA PHE A 408 10.68 -15.91 -19.50
C PHE A 408 11.31 -16.98 -18.61
N SER A 409 12.41 -17.57 -19.07
CA SER A 409 13.20 -18.55 -18.32
C SER A 409 14.41 -17.87 -17.68
N TYR A 410 14.80 -18.33 -16.48
CA TYR A 410 16.02 -17.85 -15.84
C TYR A 410 17.28 -18.09 -16.71
N GLU A 411 18.11 -17.06 -16.88
CA GLU A 411 19.40 -17.18 -17.58
C GLU A 411 20.58 -16.96 -16.64
N ASN A 412 20.61 -15.82 -15.93
CA ASN A 412 21.73 -15.46 -15.07
C ASN A 412 21.34 -14.45 -13.99
N TRP A 413 22.01 -14.53 -12.84
CA TRP A 413 21.92 -13.52 -11.80
C TRP A 413 23.28 -13.22 -11.19
N GLU A 414 23.78 -12.02 -11.48
CA GLU A 414 24.95 -11.46 -10.82
C GLU A 414 24.47 -10.55 -9.69
N GLN A 415 24.44 -11.10 -8.47
CA GLN A 415 23.89 -10.44 -7.30
C GLN A 415 24.40 -9.00 -7.15
N GLY A 416 23.47 -8.06 -6.94
CA GLY A 416 23.74 -6.63 -6.83
C GLY A 416 24.05 -5.90 -8.15
N THR A 417 24.28 -6.63 -9.25
CA THR A 417 24.71 -6.06 -10.55
C THR A 417 23.64 -6.19 -11.62
N ARG A 418 23.24 -7.42 -11.98
CA ARG A 418 22.25 -7.66 -13.04
C ARG A 418 21.48 -8.96 -12.88
N PHE A 419 20.28 -8.98 -13.43
CA PHE A 419 19.43 -10.16 -13.55
C PHE A 419 19.01 -10.33 -15.02
N GLU A 420 19.05 -11.55 -15.53
CA GLU A 420 18.85 -11.88 -16.94
C GLU A 420 17.86 -13.03 -17.08
N VAL A 421 16.90 -12.87 -18.00
CA VAL A 421 15.94 -13.91 -18.37
C VAL A 421 15.80 -13.96 -19.89
N SER A 422 15.68 -15.17 -20.45
CA SER A 422 15.49 -15.41 -21.87
C SER A 422 14.05 -15.74 -22.21
N LYS A 423 13.58 -15.38 -23.40
CA LYS A 423 12.24 -15.73 -23.88
C LYS A 423 11.98 -17.24 -23.84
N ASN A 424 10.81 -17.62 -23.32
CA ASN A 424 10.26 -18.96 -23.49
C ASN A 424 9.49 -19.02 -24.82
N GLU A 425 10.15 -19.48 -25.89
CA GLU A 425 9.65 -19.39 -27.27
C GLU A 425 8.24 -20.00 -27.48
N GLY A 426 7.90 -21.05 -26.73
CA GLY A 426 6.62 -21.76 -26.85
C GLY A 426 5.48 -21.15 -26.02
N HIS A 427 5.73 -20.08 -25.27
CA HIS A 427 4.73 -19.52 -24.36
C HIS A 427 3.61 -18.78 -25.11
N TRP A 428 2.35 -19.00 -24.71
CA TRP A 428 1.18 -18.43 -25.41
C TRP A 428 1.14 -16.91 -25.40
N MET A 429 1.80 -16.24 -24.44
CA MET A 429 1.89 -14.78 -24.43
C MET A 429 2.72 -14.21 -25.59
N PHE A 430 3.46 -15.02 -26.35
CA PHE A 430 4.12 -14.56 -27.57
C PHE A 430 3.34 -14.87 -28.84
N ASP A 431 2.18 -15.51 -28.73
CA ASP A 431 1.26 -15.68 -29.85
C ASP A 431 0.60 -14.33 -30.17
N ASP A 432 0.67 -13.92 -31.44
CA ASP A 432 0.18 -12.61 -31.88
C ASP A 432 -1.33 -12.46 -31.73
N ASP A 433 -2.10 -13.53 -32.01
CA ASP A 433 -3.56 -13.52 -31.91
C ASP A 433 -3.98 -13.45 -30.44
N TRP A 434 -3.35 -14.25 -29.57
CA TRP A 434 -3.61 -14.21 -28.13
C TRP A 434 -3.29 -12.83 -27.52
N ARG A 435 -2.16 -12.21 -27.92
CA ARG A 435 -1.82 -10.87 -27.45
C ARG A 435 -2.80 -9.82 -27.96
N ALA A 436 -3.25 -9.92 -29.22
CA ALA A 436 -4.25 -9.00 -29.76
C ALA A 436 -5.57 -9.08 -28.99
N ASP A 437 -5.99 -10.27 -28.57
CA ASP A 437 -7.20 -10.46 -27.75
C ASP A 437 -7.06 -9.86 -26.35
N VAL A 438 -5.88 -9.93 -25.73
CA VAL A 438 -5.63 -9.52 -24.33
C VAL A 438 -5.25 -8.03 -24.21
N LEU A 439 -4.47 -7.49 -25.15
CA LEU A 439 -3.95 -6.12 -25.12
C LEU A 439 -4.71 -5.16 -26.04
N GLY A 440 -5.60 -5.67 -26.89
CA GLY A 440 -6.40 -4.88 -27.82
C GLY A 440 -5.52 -3.95 -28.67
N ASP A 441 -5.85 -2.66 -28.66
CA ASP A 441 -5.17 -1.63 -29.45
C ASP A 441 -3.68 -1.43 -29.07
N GLN A 442 -3.24 -1.91 -27.90
CA GLN A 442 -1.84 -1.84 -27.49
C GLN A 442 -0.98 -2.99 -28.04
N ALA A 443 -1.59 -4.04 -28.60
CA ALA A 443 -0.88 -5.19 -29.13
C ALA A 443 0.01 -4.81 -30.32
N THR A 444 1.24 -5.35 -30.37
CA THR A 444 2.17 -5.15 -31.49
C THR A 444 2.71 -6.48 -32.01
N THR A 445 2.35 -6.85 -33.24
CA THR A 445 2.79 -8.10 -33.91
C THR A 445 4.30 -8.11 -34.18
N GLY A 446 4.96 -9.25 -33.97
CA GLY A 446 6.35 -9.47 -34.37
C GLY A 446 7.05 -10.57 -33.58
N GLU A 447 8.37 -10.71 -33.78
CA GLU A 447 9.17 -11.79 -33.17
C GLU A 447 9.28 -11.69 -31.64
N GLY A 448 9.08 -10.51 -31.07
CA GLY A 448 9.23 -10.27 -29.63
C GLY A 448 10.68 -10.03 -29.20
N VAL A 449 10.86 -9.82 -27.90
CA VAL A 449 12.18 -9.73 -27.25
C VAL A 449 12.83 -11.12 -27.14
N ASP A 450 14.15 -11.22 -27.30
CA ASP A 450 14.90 -12.46 -27.06
C ASP A 450 15.29 -12.62 -25.59
N ARG A 451 15.71 -11.50 -24.97
CA ARG A 451 16.23 -11.47 -23.60
C ARG A 451 15.91 -10.16 -22.91
N VAL A 452 15.58 -10.23 -21.62
CA VAL A 452 15.40 -9.05 -20.76
C VAL A 452 16.51 -9.02 -19.71
N ILE A 453 17.16 -7.86 -19.56
CA ILE A 453 18.23 -7.63 -18.59
C ILE A 453 17.84 -6.47 -17.69
N TRP A 454 17.82 -6.70 -16.38
CA TRP A 454 17.77 -5.63 -15.38
C TRP A 454 19.19 -5.32 -14.91
N ILE A 455 19.65 -4.09 -15.11
CA ILE A 455 20.97 -3.62 -14.65
C ILE A 455 20.79 -2.63 -13.50
N ASN A 456 21.46 -2.91 -12.39
CA ASN A 456 21.49 -2.00 -11.26
C ASN A 456 22.37 -0.78 -11.57
N VAL A 457 21.76 0.39 -11.58
CA VAL A 457 22.40 1.67 -11.79
C VAL A 457 22.22 2.50 -10.51
N GLY A 458 23.33 2.91 -9.91
CA GLY A 458 23.33 3.41 -8.53
C GLY A 458 22.52 4.68 -8.26
N ASN A 459 22.05 5.41 -9.28
CA ASN A 459 21.13 6.54 -9.13
C ASN A 459 20.42 6.91 -10.44
N ILE A 460 19.37 7.73 -10.34
CA ILE A 460 18.53 8.18 -11.46
C ILE A 460 19.28 9.05 -12.48
N ASP A 461 20.21 9.91 -12.05
CA ASP A 461 20.98 10.75 -12.98
C ASP A 461 21.86 9.91 -13.91
N SER A 462 22.54 8.90 -13.35
CA SER A 462 23.32 7.93 -14.12
C SER A 462 22.43 7.10 -15.06
N MET A 463 21.24 6.67 -14.62
CA MET A 463 20.29 5.95 -15.49
C MET A 463 19.89 6.80 -16.69
N ILE A 464 19.61 8.09 -16.48
CA ILE A 464 19.27 9.01 -17.56
C ILE A 464 20.44 9.14 -18.53
N GLY A 465 21.68 9.27 -18.03
CA GLY A 465 22.87 9.28 -18.87
C GLY A 465 23.04 7.99 -19.71
N SER A 466 22.86 6.82 -19.09
CA SER A 466 22.93 5.52 -19.78
C SER A 466 21.82 5.35 -20.83
N LEU A 467 20.59 5.81 -20.55
CA LEU A 467 19.48 5.78 -21.52
C LEU A 467 19.79 6.69 -22.72
N GLN A 468 20.26 7.91 -22.46
CA GLN A 468 20.67 8.85 -23.52
C GLN A 468 21.86 8.34 -24.34
N GLY A 469 22.75 7.56 -23.71
CA GLY A 469 23.88 6.90 -24.36
C GLY A 469 23.50 5.63 -25.13
N GLY A 470 22.28 5.12 -24.98
CA GLY A 470 21.82 3.86 -25.57
C GLY A 470 22.40 2.60 -24.90
N GLU A 471 22.95 2.73 -23.69
CA GLU A 471 23.46 1.61 -22.88
C GLU A 471 22.32 0.81 -22.21
N ILE A 472 21.21 1.50 -21.95
CA ILE A 472 19.93 0.91 -21.50
C ILE A 472 18.81 1.42 -22.41
N ASP A 473 17.71 0.68 -22.45
CA ASP A 473 16.54 0.96 -23.28
C ASP A 473 15.38 1.57 -22.50
N ALA A 474 15.39 1.45 -21.17
CA ALA A 474 14.32 1.98 -20.33
C ALA A 474 14.76 2.28 -18.90
N ILE A 475 14.07 3.25 -18.29
CA ILE A 475 14.17 3.52 -16.86
C ILE A 475 13.04 2.78 -16.14
N GLY A 476 13.41 1.83 -15.27
CA GLY A 476 12.49 1.01 -14.47
C GLY A 476 12.04 1.64 -13.16
N THR A 477 12.15 2.96 -13.01
CA THR A 477 11.62 3.69 -11.85
C THR A 477 10.90 4.98 -12.26
N THR A 478 10.16 5.57 -11.32
CA THR A 478 9.44 6.83 -11.56
C THR A 478 10.43 8.00 -11.60
N LEU A 479 10.21 8.92 -12.53
CA LEU A 479 10.95 10.15 -12.71
C LEU A 479 10.12 11.36 -12.27
N SER A 480 10.79 12.43 -11.83
CA SER A 480 10.17 13.76 -11.84
C SER A 480 9.96 14.24 -13.28
N ASN A 481 9.12 15.26 -13.47
CA ASN A 481 8.96 15.90 -14.79
C ASN A 481 10.30 16.39 -15.36
N SER A 482 11.12 17.09 -14.55
CA SER A 482 12.42 17.59 -14.99
C SER A 482 13.40 16.46 -15.36
N GLN A 483 13.36 15.34 -14.64
CA GLN A 483 14.17 14.16 -14.95
C GLN A 483 13.71 13.50 -16.25
N ALA A 484 12.39 13.36 -16.45
CA ALA A 484 11.81 12.79 -17.65
C ALA A 484 12.05 13.66 -18.90
N ASP A 485 11.90 14.99 -18.78
CA ASP A 485 12.19 15.94 -19.86
C ASP A 485 13.68 15.91 -20.24
N ARG A 486 14.56 15.77 -19.24
CA ARG A 486 15.99 15.58 -19.49
C ARG A 486 16.23 14.26 -20.21
N ALA A 487 15.64 13.15 -19.77
CA ALA A 487 15.77 11.86 -20.44
C ALA A 487 15.36 11.93 -21.91
N ALA A 488 14.18 12.52 -22.18
CA ALA A 488 13.61 12.69 -23.52
C ALA A 488 14.26 13.81 -24.35
N SER A 489 15.35 14.45 -23.87
CA SER A 489 16.08 15.45 -24.66
C SER A 489 16.99 14.85 -25.74
N THR A 490 17.12 13.51 -25.78
CA THR A 490 17.81 12.75 -26.83
C THR A 490 16.80 12.22 -27.85
N ALA A 491 17.14 12.27 -29.13
CA ALA A 491 16.30 11.70 -30.18
C ALA A 491 16.09 10.19 -29.97
N GLY A 492 14.88 9.69 -30.23
CA GLY A 492 14.55 8.27 -30.02
C GLY A 492 14.26 7.90 -28.57
N VAL A 493 14.28 8.85 -27.63
CA VAL A 493 13.87 8.64 -26.24
C VAL A 493 12.58 9.41 -25.96
N GLU A 494 11.59 8.73 -25.38
CA GLU A 494 10.29 9.30 -25.06
C GLU A 494 9.98 9.19 -23.57
N LYS A 495 9.31 10.24 -23.05
CA LYS A 495 8.68 10.24 -21.74
C LYS A 495 7.34 9.51 -21.84
N MET A 496 7.07 8.64 -20.88
CA MET A 496 5.81 7.92 -20.73
C MET A 496 5.15 8.31 -19.42
N THR A 497 3.82 8.43 -19.42
CA THR A 497 3.05 8.82 -18.23
C THR A 497 1.78 8.00 -18.16
N SER A 498 1.52 7.41 -17.00
CA SER A 498 0.32 6.64 -16.72
C SER A 498 -0.22 7.02 -15.35
N GLY A 499 -1.55 6.95 -15.20
CA GLY A 499 -2.19 7.12 -13.90
C GLY A 499 -1.78 6.02 -12.91
N ASN A 500 -2.25 6.13 -11.66
CA ASN A 500 -1.87 5.22 -10.58
C ASN A 500 -3.08 4.87 -9.70
N PHE A 501 -3.15 3.61 -9.26
CA PHE A 501 -4.21 3.13 -8.38
C PHE A 501 -3.89 3.31 -6.90
N ALA A 502 -2.62 3.51 -6.55
CA ALA A 502 -2.19 3.67 -5.17
C ALA A 502 -2.23 5.14 -4.76
N PRO A 503 -2.97 5.52 -3.71
CA PRO A 503 -2.95 6.88 -3.22
C PRO A 503 -1.68 7.16 -2.43
N LEU A 504 -1.33 8.44 -2.38
CA LEU A 504 -0.48 9.03 -1.36
C LEU A 504 -1.37 9.38 -0.16
N ASP A 505 -1.17 8.71 0.98
CA ASP A 505 -2.00 8.86 2.18
C ASP A 505 -1.20 9.28 3.43
N THR A 506 -1.89 9.99 4.34
CA THR A 506 -1.43 10.22 5.72
C THR A 506 -2.28 9.39 6.67
N LYS A 507 -1.64 8.41 7.30
CA LYS A 507 -2.26 7.50 8.26
C LYS A 507 -2.38 8.22 9.61
N LEU A 508 -3.53 8.06 10.27
CA LEU A 508 -3.88 8.76 11.50
C LEU A 508 -3.96 7.78 12.67
N MET A 509 -3.17 7.94 13.73
CA MET A 509 -3.20 7.01 14.86
C MET A 509 -4.46 7.17 15.72
N PHE A 510 -5.49 6.34 15.52
CA PHE A 510 -6.75 6.38 16.25
C PHE A 510 -6.65 5.97 17.74
N SER A 511 -5.47 5.52 18.19
CA SER A 511 -5.18 5.40 19.63
C SER A 511 -4.88 6.75 20.28
N CYS A 512 -4.57 7.81 19.53
CA CYS A 512 -4.33 9.15 20.07
C CYS A 512 -5.66 9.87 20.37
N PRO A 513 -5.86 10.47 21.57
CA PRO A 513 -7.10 11.18 21.91
C PRO A 513 -7.44 12.30 20.92
N LEU A 514 -6.43 13.00 20.41
CA LEU A 514 -6.61 14.07 19.43
C LEU A 514 -7.22 13.54 18.13
N VAL A 515 -6.70 12.42 17.60
CA VAL A 515 -7.19 11.80 16.36
C VAL A 515 -8.59 11.20 16.53
N ARG A 516 -8.95 10.74 17.74
CA ARG A 516 -10.31 10.22 18.01
C ARG A 516 -11.40 11.26 17.87
N ASP A 517 -11.10 12.55 18.06
CA ASP A 517 -12.11 13.59 17.88
C ASP A 517 -12.36 13.82 16.37
N LYS A 518 -13.57 13.45 15.90
CA LYS A 518 -13.97 13.69 14.50
C LYS A 518 -13.92 15.17 14.13
N GLU A 519 -14.15 16.08 15.08
CA GLU A 519 -14.01 17.51 14.83
C GLU A 519 -12.58 17.92 14.50
N PHE A 520 -11.59 17.29 15.14
CA PHE A 520 -10.19 17.47 14.80
C PHE A 520 -9.87 16.90 13.43
N ARG A 521 -10.29 15.66 13.12
CA ARG A 521 -10.01 15.05 11.80
C ARG A 521 -10.58 15.86 10.64
N VAL A 522 -11.79 16.39 10.80
CA VAL A 522 -12.41 17.27 9.79
C VAL A 522 -11.66 18.59 9.65
N ALA A 523 -11.23 19.20 10.77
CA ALA A 523 -10.40 20.41 10.71
C ALA A 523 -9.04 20.13 10.03
N LEU A 524 -8.44 18.96 10.28
CA LEU A 524 -7.20 18.54 9.65
C LEU A 524 -7.38 18.35 8.13
N ALA A 525 -8.42 17.66 7.68
CA ALA A 525 -8.73 17.48 6.25
C ALA A 525 -8.88 18.85 5.55
N LYS A 526 -9.60 19.79 6.17
CA LYS A 526 -9.74 21.17 5.69
C LYS A 526 -8.43 21.97 5.69
N SER A 527 -7.41 21.51 6.39
CA SER A 527 -6.16 22.27 6.56
C SER A 527 -5.07 21.95 5.55
N VAL A 528 -5.25 20.93 4.70
CA VAL A 528 -4.24 20.55 3.71
C VAL A 528 -4.69 20.89 2.29
N ASP A 529 -3.84 21.61 1.56
CA ASP A 529 -4.11 22.10 0.21
C ASP A 529 -3.67 21.08 -0.85
N THR A 530 -4.48 20.06 -1.06
CA THR A 530 -4.19 18.94 -1.98
C THR A 530 -4.11 19.40 -3.44
N GLU A 531 -5.03 20.27 -3.86
CA GLU A 531 -5.07 20.88 -5.19
C GLU A 531 -3.82 21.73 -5.46
N GLY A 532 -3.47 22.63 -4.53
CA GLY A 532 -2.25 23.44 -4.64
C GLY A 532 -0.99 22.58 -4.65
N PHE A 533 -0.94 21.49 -3.88
CA PHE A 533 0.19 20.56 -3.90
C PHE A 533 0.31 19.80 -5.23
N ALA A 534 -0.80 19.31 -5.78
CA ALA A 534 -0.81 18.66 -7.09
C ALA A 534 -0.31 19.62 -8.20
N ALA A 535 -0.83 20.85 -8.22
CA ALA A 535 -0.47 21.86 -9.23
C ALA A 535 0.98 22.37 -9.07
N ASP A 536 1.35 22.85 -7.88
CA ASP A 536 2.60 23.61 -7.71
C ASP A 536 3.81 22.72 -7.40
N VAL A 537 3.63 21.63 -6.65
CA VAL A 537 4.72 20.74 -6.23
C VAL A 537 4.89 19.58 -7.19
N LEU A 538 3.78 18.92 -7.56
CA LEU A 538 3.84 17.79 -8.48
C LEU A 538 3.81 18.24 -9.95
N GLN A 539 3.42 19.48 -10.26
CA GLN A 539 3.31 20.01 -11.63
C GLN A 539 2.28 19.22 -12.43
N ASP A 540 1.07 19.11 -11.88
CA ASP A 540 -0.11 18.47 -12.47
C ASP A 540 0.04 16.97 -12.79
N ARG A 541 1.01 16.27 -12.18
CA ARG A 541 1.22 14.81 -12.37
C ARG A 541 0.48 13.93 -11.36
N ALA A 542 -0.69 14.36 -10.93
CA ALA A 542 -1.46 13.60 -9.96
C ALA A 542 -2.94 13.90 -10.09
N THR A 543 -3.76 12.91 -9.74
CA THR A 543 -5.22 13.07 -9.61
C THR A 543 -5.57 13.30 -8.15
N VAL A 544 -6.27 14.40 -7.85
CA VAL A 544 -6.83 14.64 -6.51
C VAL A 544 -8.16 13.85 -6.39
N PRO A 545 -8.35 13.01 -5.35
CA PRO A 545 -9.61 12.30 -5.13
C PRO A 545 -10.75 13.24 -4.75
N ASN A 546 -11.99 12.78 -4.99
CA ASN A 546 -13.14 13.38 -4.33
C ASN A 546 -13.20 12.94 -2.86
N GLY A 547 -12.90 13.86 -1.94
CA GLY A 547 -12.83 13.56 -0.51
C GLY A 547 -11.68 12.63 -0.15
N GLU A 548 -11.79 11.93 0.97
CA GLU A 548 -10.78 10.99 1.45
C GLU A 548 -10.98 9.59 0.85
N ASN A 549 -11.36 9.52 -0.43
CA ASN A 549 -11.66 8.26 -1.09
C ASN A 549 -10.36 7.52 -1.46
N PRO A 550 -10.11 6.31 -0.88
CA PRO A 550 -8.88 5.58 -1.16
C PRO A 550 -8.88 4.87 -2.51
N ILE A 551 -10.01 4.82 -3.24
CA ILE A 551 -10.18 4.11 -4.51
C ILE A 551 -10.09 5.09 -5.68
N SER A 552 -9.10 4.89 -6.55
CA SER A 552 -8.88 5.69 -7.77
C SER A 552 -10.07 5.61 -8.72
N ASP A 553 -10.36 6.69 -9.44
CA ASP A 553 -11.37 6.75 -10.51
C ASP A 553 -11.03 5.91 -11.76
N LEU A 554 -9.82 5.35 -11.82
CA LEU A 554 -9.37 4.45 -12.87
C LEU A 554 -9.91 3.02 -12.73
N THR A 555 -10.63 2.71 -11.65
CA THR A 555 -11.17 1.36 -11.41
C THR A 555 -12.70 1.35 -11.38
N PRO A 556 -13.35 0.26 -11.85
CA PRO A 556 -14.81 0.12 -11.78
C PRO A 556 -15.37 0.11 -10.35
N TRP A 557 -14.52 0.01 -9.33
CA TRP A 557 -14.92 0.01 -7.92
C TRP A 557 -15.14 1.41 -7.34
N HIS A 558 -14.79 2.47 -8.07
CA HIS A 558 -14.85 3.84 -7.60
C HIS A 558 -16.29 4.37 -7.48
N THR A 559 -16.55 5.15 -6.43
CA THR A 559 -17.70 6.05 -6.35
C THR A 559 -17.27 7.50 -6.17
N SER A 560 -17.89 8.41 -6.92
CA SER A 560 -17.74 9.85 -6.76
C SER A 560 -18.70 10.43 -5.72
N ASP A 561 -19.65 9.64 -5.23
CA ASP A 561 -20.56 10.00 -4.16
C ASP A 561 -19.86 9.81 -2.82
N THR A 562 -18.96 10.73 -2.46
CA THR A 562 -18.22 10.74 -1.20
C THR A 562 -18.19 12.14 -0.61
N THR A 563 -18.11 12.23 0.72
CA THR A 563 -17.98 13.50 1.44
C THR A 563 -16.61 14.11 1.19
N HIS A 564 -16.59 15.36 0.72
CA HIS A 564 -15.37 16.13 0.50
C HIS A 564 -15.31 17.34 1.45
N TYR A 565 -14.17 17.49 2.14
CA TYR A 565 -13.89 18.63 3.00
C TYR A 565 -12.93 19.59 2.28
N GLU A 566 -13.49 20.63 1.67
CA GLU A 566 -12.70 21.63 0.92
C GLU A 566 -11.66 22.32 1.82
N PHE A 567 -10.48 22.60 1.24
CA PHE A 567 -9.40 23.35 1.86
C PHE A 567 -9.88 24.74 2.30
N ASP A 568 -9.90 24.96 3.61
CA ASP A 568 -10.44 26.16 4.26
C ASP A 568 -9.88 26.27 5.68
N ILE A 569 -8.78 27.01 5.84
CA ILE A 569 -8.12 27.22 7.14
C ILE A 569 -9.04 27.92 8.15
N ASP A 570 -9.82 28.91 7.70
CA ASP A 570 -10.71 29.65 8.60
C ASP A 570 -11.88 28.76 9.06
N GLY A 571 -12.45 27.97 8.14
CA GLY A 571 -13.44 26.95 8.48
C GLY A 571 -12.90 25.85 9.38
N ALA A 572 -11.65 25.43 9.19
CA ALA A 572 -10.99 24.45 10.06
C ALA A 572 -10.84 24.98 11.50
N LYS A 573 -10.38 26.22 11.67
CA LYS A 573 -10.29 26.88 12.99
C LYS A 573 -11.64 27.04 13.63
N SER A 574 -12.62 27.53 12.87
CA SER A 574 -13.99 27.66 13.37
C SER A 574 -14.56 26.32 13.82
N ASN A 575 -14.24 25.22 13.13
CA ASN A 575 -14.63 23.87 13.54
C ASN A 575 -14.06 23.49 14.90
N LEU A 576 -12.78 23.78 15.14
CA LEU A 576 -12.10 23.52 16.41
C LEU A 576 -12.64 24.41 17.54
N GLU A 577 -12.87 25.70 17.30
CA GLU A 577 -13.49 26.64 18.27
C GLU A 577 -14.86 26.13 18.72
N ARG A 578 -15.70 25.76 17.75
CA ARG A 578 -17.02 25.15 17.94
C ARG A 578 -16.95 23.88 18.78
N ALA A 579 -15.89 23.09 18.63
CA ALA A 579 -15.64 21.87 19.40
C ALA A 579 -15.02 22.13 20.79
N GLY A 580 -14.70 23.39 21.09
CA GLY A 580 -14.21 23.86 22.38
C GLY A 580 -12.69 23.96 22.51
N TYR A 581 -11.95 23.75 21.42
CA TYR A 581 -10.51 24.01 21.40
C TYR A 581 -10.28 25.52 21.46
N THR A 582 -9.13 25.91 22.02
CA THR A 582 -8.74 27.32 22.14
C THR A 582 -7.27 27.50 21.75
N TRP A 583 -6.79 28.73 21.69
CA TRP A 583 -5.37 29.01 21.44
C TRP A 583 -4.77 29.77 22.62
N ASP A 584 -3.48 29.56 22.87
CA ASP A 584 -2.72 30.39 23.80
C ASP A 584 -2.30 31.73 23.18
N ASP A 585 -1.62 32.55 23.98
CA ASP A 585 -1.13 33.88 23.54
C ASP A 585 -0.08 33.80 22.41
N ASP A 586 0.59 32.66 22.26
CA ASP A 586 1.58 32.39 21.23
C ASP A 586 0.95 31.76 19.96
N GLY A 587 -0.36 31.49 19.98
CA GLY A 587 -1.10 30.89 18.87
C GLY A 587 -1.00 29.37 18.81
N ASN A 588 -0.63 28.70 19.90
CA ASN A 588 -0.62 27.24 20.00
C ASN A 588 -2.01 26.72 20.40
N LEU A 589 -2.46 25.66 19.74
CA LEU A 589 -3.74 25.02 20.01
C LEU A 589 -3.74 24.38 21.40
N ARG A 590 -4.87 24.50 22.10
CA ARG A 590 -5.14 23.90 23.41
C ARG A 590 -6.31 22.94 23.32
N PHE A 591 -6.20 21.85 24.05
CA PHE A 591 -7.34 20.98 24.33
C PHE A 591 -8.48 21.77 25.01
N PRO A 592 -9.73 21.33 24.84
CA PRO A 592 -10.87 21.94 25.51
C PRO A 592 -10.71 21.97 27.05
N ASN A 593 -11.42 22.90 27.69
CA ASN A 593 -11.51 23.02 29.16
C ASN A 593 -12.98 23.25 29.57
N GLY A 594 -13.31 23.20 30.86
CA GLY A 594 -14.69 23.43 31.30
C GLY A 594 -15.66 22.35 30.82
N ASP A 595 -16.90 22.77 30.56
CA ASP A 595 -17.93 21.91 29.98
C ASP A 595 -17.53 21.36 28.59
N ALA A 596 -16.70 22.09 27.85
CA ALA A 596 -16.20 21.65 26.54
C ALA A 596 -15.23 20.46 26.65
N TRP A 597 -14.51 20.34 27.76
CA TRP A 597 -13.68 19.16 28.04
C TRP A 597 -14.54 17.92 28.25
N ALA A 598 -15.64 18.01 29.02
CA ALA A 598 -16.55 16.88 29.18
C ALA A 598 -17.14 16.44 27.83
N ALA A 599 -17.49 17.40 26.96
CA ALA A 599 -17.94 17.11 25.59
C ALA A 599 -16.85 16.44 24.74
N PHE A 600 -15.59 16.89 24.83
CA PHE A 600 -14.45 16.22 24.17
C PHE A 600 -14.26 14.78 24.67
N VAL A 601 -14.27 14.56 25.98
CA VAL A 601 -14.14 13.23 26.58
C VAL A 601 -15.26 12.30 26.10
N GLU A 602 -16.48 12.80 25.93
CA GLU A 602 -17.59 12.05 25.34
C GLU A 602 -17.36 11.74 23.85
N ARG A 603 -16.87 12.69 23.04
CA ARG A 603 -16.60 12.48 21.61
C ARG A 603 -15.56 11.40 21.37
N ILE A 604 -14.49 11.36 22.16
CA ILE A 604 -13.39 10.40 21.96
C ILE A 604 -13.70 8.99 22.48
N GLN A 605 -14.91 8.74 23.01
CA GLN A 605 -15.32 7.39 23.39
C GLN A 605 -15.49 6.51 22.14
N PRO A 606 -15.17 5.21 22.21
CA PRO A 606 -15.24 4.32 21.04
C PRO A 606 -16.58 4.33 20.28
N GLY A 607 -17.71 4.48 20.96
CA GLY A 607 -19.03 4.56 20.31
C GLY A 607 -19.36 5.92 19.69
N ASN A 608 -18.59 6.96 19.99
CA ASN A 608 -18.88 8.34 19.63
C ASN A 608 -17.84 8.95 18.69
N MET A 609 -16.67 8.33 18.53
CA MET A 609 -15.55 8.89 17.76
C MET A 609 -15.84 9.05 16.25
N HIS A 610 -16.96 8.52 15.77
CA HIS A 610 -17.48 8.68 14.40
C HIS A 610 -18.56 9.74 14.27
N GLN A 611 -18.98 10.33 15.39
CA GLN A 611 -20.05 11.31 15.43
C GLN A 611 -19.48 12.72 15.55
N ARG A 612 -20.08 13.65 14.83
CA ARG A 612 -19.87 15.08 14.96
C ARG A 612 -20.54 15.58 16.24
N ARG A 613 -20.09 16.74 16.70
CA ARG A 613 -20.60 17.41 17.89
C ARG A 613 -22.12 17.58 17.87
N ASP A 614 -22.67 17.99 16.72
CA ASP A 614 -24.10 18.22 16.54
C ASP A 614 -24.94 16.93 16.52
N GLU A 615 -24.38 15.83 16.02
CA GLU A 615 -25.00 14.49 16.07
C GLU A 615 -25.14 13.98 17.51
N LEU A 616 -24.17 14.31 18.37
CA LEU A 616 -24.20 14.05 19.82
C LEU A 616 -25.06 15.06 20.60
N GLY A 617 -25.63 16.08 19.93
CA GLY A 617 -26.41 17.13 20.58
C GLY A 617 -25.60 18.05 21.50
N GLN A 618 -24.28 18.12 21.28
CA GLN A 618 -23.38 18.97 22.08
C GLN A 618 -23.50 20.45 21.67
N ALA A 619 -23.20 21.33 22.63
CA ALA A 619 -23.35 22.78 22.49
C ALA A 619 -22.34 23.40 21.51
N ASP A 620 -22.60 24.65 21.14
CA ASP A 620 -21.61 25.48 20.46
C ASP A 620 -20.72 26.23 21.45
N PHE A 621 -19.42 25.94 21.41
CA PHE A 621 -18.43 26.46 22.37
C PHE A 621 -17.62 27.67 21.86
N SER A 622 -17.86 28.12 20.61
CA SER A 622 -17.22 29.30 20.01
C SER A 622 -17.62 30.63 20.65
#